data_AF-A0A7W1D9A2-F1
#
_entry.id   AF-A0A7W1D9A2-F1
#
_cell.length_a   1.000
_cell.length_b   1.000
_cell.length_c   1.000
_cell.angle_alpha   90.00
_cell.angle_beta   90.00
_cell.angle_gamma   90.00
#
_symmetry.space_group_name_H-M   'P 1'
#
loop_
_entity.id
_entity.type
_entity.pdbx_description
1 polymer ?
#
loop_
_entity_poly.entity_id
_entity_poly.type
_entity_poly.pdbx_seq_one_letter_code
_entity_poly.pdbx_strand_id
1 'polypeptide(L)'
;MSAKIKKLVWIFGLALIAANVFLIFGCKHQSERTLPIVITNIPVKKIQKSEEIPVANSNLVQSNPTKNDLNKSEFSSAALRNTALKQNLGWAFGGKSQKGWYLYHPLICRLIGIETEADNNDFAEALARWQKSVGLPPHGILDEATLAVIVTMWQSNRLKKRGEAQPNELQIGSIADFYDVSRPDELRQVERETYAAYKKMIMAAIADKSLNLADNGKDELAPGEKFLKIVSAFRSKNYQAQLRIASPNSGRAGLAVNSPHFTGRALDIYVGGEPVSTQDGNRLVQINTPVYRWLVKNAGKFGFKPYFYEPWHWEYAPE
;
A
#
# COMPACT_ATOMS: atom_id res chain seq x y z
N MET A 1 28.83 -35.19 6.64
CA MET A 1 28.77 -34.38 5.39
C MET A 1 29.50 -33.07 5.62
N SER A 2 30.61 -32.84 4.91
CA SER A 2 31.55 -31.73 5.16
C SER A 2 30.91 -30.34 4.93
N ALA A 3 31.31 -29.34 5.73
CA ALA A 3 30.90 -27.94 5.58
C ALA A 3 31.16 -27.35 4.18
N LYS A 4 32.05 -27.97 3.39
CA LYS A 4 32.29 -27.62 1.98
C LYS A 4 31.12 -28.00 1.05
N ILE A 5 30.37 -29.06 1.37
CA ILE A 5 29.23 -29.54 0.57
C ILE A 5 28.00 -28.64 0.81
N LYS A 6 27.81 -28.12 2.04
CA LYS A 6 26.74 -27.16 2.34
C LYS A 6 26.91 -25.81 1.62
N LYS A 7 28.16 -25.39 1.36
CA LYS A 7 28.49 -24.16 0.62
C LYS A 7 28.22 -24.27 -0.89
N LEU A 8 28.35 -25.48 -1.47
CA LEU A 8 28.10 -25.71 -2.89
C LEU A 8 26.59 -25.72 -3.22
N VAL A 9 25.76 -26.29 -2.34
CA VAL A 9 24.30 -26.27 -2.48
C VAL A 9 23.74 -24.83 -2.38
N TRP A 10 24.39 -23.96 -1.58
CA TRP A 10 24.04 -22.55 -1.44
C TRP A 10 24.31 -21.71 -2.72
N ILE A 11 25.34 -22.06 -3.50
CA ILE A 11 25.71 -21.33 -4.73
C ILE A 11 24.79 -21.72 -5.90
N PHE A 12 24.36 -22.99 -5.99
CA PHE A 12 23.46 -23.42 -7.07
C PHE A 12 21.98 -23.05 -6.84
N GLY A 13 21.53 -22.89 -5.58
CA GLY A 13 20.18 -22.43 -5.28
C GLY A 13 19.91 -20.97 -5.69
N LEU A 14 20.92 -20.10 -5.61
CA LEU A 14 20.83 -18.69 -6.02
C LEU A 14 20.83 -18.50 -7.55
N ALA A 15 21.44 -19.41 -8.31
CA ALA A 15 21.49 -19.33 -9.77
C ALA A 15 20.14 -19.67 -10.44
N LEU A 16 19.30 -20.52 -9.82
CA LEU A 16 18.02 -20.92 -10.41
C LEU A 16 16.93 -19.84 -10.32
N ILE A 17 17.05 -18.92 -9.37
CA ILE A 17 16.12 -17.78 -9.23
C ILE A 17 16.49 -16.64 -10.20
N ALA A 18 17.78 -16.48 -10.51
CA ALA A 18 18.25 -15.47 -11.46
C ALA A 18 18.01 -15.84 -12.94
N ALA A 19 17.95 -17.14 -13.28
CA ALA A 19 17.82 -17.59 -14.66
C ALA A 19 16.42 -17.45 -15.27
N ASN A 20 15.35 -17.35 -14.45
CA ASN A 20 13.98 -17.18 -14.95
C ASN A 20 13.59 -15.71 -15.23
N VAL A 21 14.47 -14.75 -14.94
CA VAL A 21 14.23 -13.31 -15.17
C VAL A 21 14.83 -12.83 -16.50
N PHE A 22 15.63 -13.65 -17.21
CA PHE A 22 16.47 -13.18 -18.31
C PHE A 22 15.97 -13.48 -19.74
N LEU A 23 14.75 -13.98 -19.93
CA LEU A 23 14.26 -14.39 -21.27
C LEU A 23 13.15 -13.53 -21.89
N ILE A 24 12.84 -12.37 -21.32
CA ILE A 24 11.90 -11.43 -21.95
C ILE A 24 12.39 -10.01 -21.68
N PHE A 25 13.23 -9.45 -22.56
CA PHE A 25 13.31 -8.00 -22.87
C PHE A 25 14.46 -7.76 -23.85
N GLY A 26 14.21 -8.05 -25.12
CA GLY A 26 14.91 -7.39 -26.22
C GLY A 26 13.96 -6.38 -26.85
N CYS A 27 14.07 -5.09 -26.52
CA CYS A 27 13.81 -4.00 -27.48
C CYS A 27 14.15 -2.61 -26.92
N LYS A 28 15.24 -2.06 -27.48
CA LYS A 28 15.40 -0.70 -28.03
C LYS A 28 15.04 0.51 -27.15
N HIS A 29 16.13 1.15 -26.71
CA HIS A 29 16.23 2.54 -26.32
C HIS A 29 15.83 3.48 -27.48
N GLN A 30 14.98 4.46 -27.21
CA GLN A 30 14.83 5.64 -28.06
C GLN A 30 14.79 6.88 -27.16
N SER A 31 15.81 7.72 -27.30
CA SER A 31 15.92 9.04 -26.69
C SER A 31 14.99 10.01 -27.42
N GLU A 32 14.19 10.78 -26.68
CA GLU A 32 13.53 11.96 -27.27
C GLU A 32 13.81 13.23 -26.49
N ARG A 33 14.07 14.24 -27.31
CA ARG A 33 14.58 15.56 -27.01
C ARG A 33 13.46 16.43 -26.44
N THR A 34 13.83 17.26 -25.48
CA THR A 34 13.05 18.41 -25.03
C THR A 34 12.90 19.45 -26.15
N LEU A 35 11.67 19.86 -26.44
CA LEU A 35 11.37 21.11 -27.15
C LEU A 35 10.41 21.97 -26.30
N PRO A 36 10.55 23.30 -26.34
CA PRO A 36 9.77 24.22 -25.51
C PRO A 36 8.39 24.48 -26.15
N ILE A 37 7.35 24.50 -25.33
CA ILE A 37 5.99 24.86 -25.75
C ILE A 37 5.82 26.38 -25.67
N VAL A 38 5.60 26.98 -26.84
CA VAL A 38 5.16 28.37 -27.02
C VAL A 38 3.64 28.42 -26.90
N ILE A 39 3.14 29.34 -26.07
CA ILE A 39 1.71 29.63 -25.90
C ILE A 39 1.28 30.56 -27.05
N THR A 40 0.29 30.16 -27.84
CA THR A 40 -0.41 31.05 -28.78
C THR A 40 -1.92 31.06 -28.51
N ASN A 41 -2.47 32.26 -28.68
CA ASN A 41 -3.81 32.68 -28.26
C ASN A 41 -4.95 32.08 -29.11
N ILE A 42 -6.07 31.89 -28.42
CA ILE A 42 -7.39 31.46 -28.91
C ILE A 42 -8.06 32.56 -29.74
N PRO A 43 -8.75 32.23 -30.85
CA PRO A 43 -9.84 33.05 -31.36
C PRO A 43 -11.21 32.45 -30.99
N VAL A 44 -12.00 33.24 -30.29
CA VAL A 44 -13.42 33.00 -29.93
C VAL A 44 -14.28 33.06 -31.19
N LYS A 45 -15.01 31.99 -31.51
CA LYS A 45 -16.01 31.97 -32.58
C LYS A 45 -17.40 32.24 -31.99
N LYS A 46 -18.03 33.32 -32.44
CA LYS A 46 -19.44 33.68 -32.19
C LYS A 46 -20.35 32.52 -32.58
N ILE A 47 -21.19 32.05 -31.66
CA ILE A 47 -22.31 31.14 -31.97
C ILE A 47 -23.60 31.94 -32.01
N GLN A 48 -24.36 31.66 -33.07
CA GLN A 48 -25.54 32.35 -33.55
C GLN A 48 -26.80 31.87 -32.83
N LYS A 49 -27.71 32.81 -32.64
CA LYS A 49 -29.04 32.68 -32.03
C LYS A 49 -29.97 31.87 -32.96
N SER A 50 -30.65 30.84 -32.45
CA SER A 50 -31.88 30.32 -33.08
C SER A 50 -32.83 29.65 -32.09
N GLU A 51 -34.08 30.12 -32.21
CA GLU A 51 -35.38 29.43 -32.14
C GLU A 51 -35.97 28.95 -30.80
N GLU A 52 -37.07 29.63 -30.45
CA GLU A 52 -38.09 29.29 -29.45
C GLU A 52 -38.95 28.10 -29.94
N ILE A 53 -39.21 27.15 -29.04
CA ILE A 53 -40.19 26.05 -29.21
C ILE A 53 -41.09 26.05 -27.95
N PRO A 54 -42.41 25.80 -28.07
CA PRO A 54 -43.40 26.26 -27.11
C PRO A 54 -43.50 25.42 -25.83
N VAL A 55 -43.94 26.10 -24.78
CA VAL A 55 -44.14 25.64 -23.41
C VAL A 55 -45.25 24.58 -23.34
N ALA A 56 -44.88 23.35 -22.96
CA ALA A 56 -45.82 22.34 -22.49
C ALA A 56 -45.84 22.35 -20.95
N ASN A 57 -47.01 22.69 -20.40
CA ASN A 57 -47.33 22.60 -18.98
C ASN A 57 -47.17 21.15 -18.50
N SER A 58 -46.19 20.90 -17.63
CA SER A 58 -46.18 19.73 -16.75
C SER A 58 -46.15 20.21 -15.31
N ASN A 59 -47.23 19.92 -14.58
CA ASN A 59 -47.30 20.04 -13.14
C ASN A 59 -46.31 19.04 -12.52
N LEU A 60 -45.06 19.47 -12.34
CA LEU A 60 -44.12 18.79 -11.47
C LEU A 60 -44.32 19.31 -10.05
N VAL A 61 -44.84 18.43 -9.20
CA VAL A 61 -44.81 18.57 -7.75
C VAL A 61 -43.36 18.90 -7.34
N GLN A 62 -43.12 20.15 -6.95
CA GLN A 62 -41.87 20.55 -6.32
C GLN A 62 -41.79 19.90 -4.93
N SER A 63 -41.24 18.68 -4.86
CA SER A 63 -40.75 18.15 -3.61
C SER A 63 -39.52 18.98 -3.21
N ASN A 64 -39.63 19.76 -2.14
CA ASN A 64 -38.49 20.47 -1.57
C ASN A 64 -37.39 19.43 -1.24
N PRO A 65 -36.15 19.61 -1.74
CA PRO A 65 -35.06 18.68 -1.46
C PRO A 65 -34.81 18.63 0.04
N THR A 66 -34.66 17.42 0.58
CA THR A 66 -34.35 17.27 2.00
C THR A 66 -32.94 17.79 2.28
N LYS A 67 -32.62 18.09 3.54
CA LYS A 67 -31.27 18.53 3.95
C LYS A 67 -30.16 17.56 3.50
N ASN A 68 -30.49 16.26 3.35
CA ASN A 68 -29.59 15.24 2.81
C ASN A 68 -29.38 15.37 1.29
N ASP A 69 -30.38 15.80 0.52
CA ASP A 69 -30.26 15.99 -0.93
C ASP A 69 -29.46 17.25 -1.28
N LEU A 70 -29.58 18.29 -0.46
CA LEU A 70 -28.77 19.52 -0.58
C LEU A 70 -27.30 19.27 -0.24
N ASN A 71 -27.00 18.51 0.81
CA ASN A 71 -25.63 18.12 1.17
C ASN A 71 -25.00 17.20 0.11
N LYS A 72 -25.77 16.30 -0.50
CA LYS A 72 -25.29 15.51 -1.65
C LYS A 72 -24.93 16.42 -2.83
N SER A 73 -25.67 17.49 -3.08
CA SER A 73 -25.35 18.40 -4.19
C SER A 73 -24.06 19.21 -3.96
N GLU A 74 -23.72 19.54 -2.71
CA GLU A 74 -22.55 20.37 -2.37
C GLU A 74 -21.22 19.70 -2.77
N PHE A 75 -21.11 18.40 -2.53
CA PHE A 75 -19.86 17.66 -2.77
C PHE A 75 -19.74 17.02 -4.15
N SER A 76 -20.74 17.13 -5.02
CA SER A 76 -20.71 16.55 -6.37
C SER A 76 -19.50 17.02 -7.20
N SER A 77 -19.17 18.31 -7.15
CA SER A 77 -18.00 18.86 -7.85
C SER A 77 -16.69 18.31 -7.29
N ALA A 78 -16.61 18.12 -5.98
CA ALA A 78 -15.43 17.56 -5.31
C ALA A 78 -15.26 16.06 -5.64
N ALA A 79 -16.35 15.29 -5.66
CA ALA A 79 -16.35 13.89 -6.05
C ALA A 79 -15.90 13.68 -7.51
N LEU A 80 -16.39 14.51 -8.44
CA LEU A 80 -15.90 14.53 -9.83
C LEU A 80 -14.40 14.84 -9.90
N ARG A 81 -13.93 15.81 -9.11
CA ARG A 81 -12.51 16.17 -9.07
C ARG A 81 -11.65 15.04 -8.49
N ASN A 82 -12.11 14.39 -7.43
CA ASN A 82 -11.46 13.23 -6.81
C ASN A 82 -11.33 12.06 -7.78
N THR A 83 -12.35 11.81 -8.60
CA THR A 83 -12.30 10.79 -9.65
C THR A 83 -11.14 11.03 -10.62
N ALA A 84 -10.98 12.27 -11.09
CA ALA A 84 -9.87 12.64 -11.98
C ALA A 84 -8.50 12.56 -11.30
N LEU A 85 -8.39 13.07 -10.07
CA LEU A 85 -7.13 13.11 -9.31
C LEU A 85 -6.69 11.72 -8.83
N LYS A 86 -7.62 10.82 -8.53
CA LYS A 86 -7.34 9.42 -8.16
C LYS A 86 -6.39 8.75 -9.14
N GLN A 87 -6.52 9.05 -10.42
CA GLN A 87 -5.71 8.47 -11.49
C GLN A 87 -4.62 9.39 -12.03
N ASN A 88 -4.72 10.71 -11.85
CA ASN A 88 -3.88 11.67 -12.59
C ASN A 88 -3.13 12.68 -11.73
N LEU A 89 -3.32 12.71 -10.41
CA LEU A 89 -2.55 13.61 -9.54
C LEU A 89 -1.05 13.32 -9.69
N GLY A 90 -0.28 14.29 -10.17
CA GLY A 90 1.18 14.20 -10.17
C GLY A 90 1.71 14.55 -8.79
N TRP A 91 2.62 13.72 -8.26
CA TRP A 91 3.32 14.00 -7.00
C TRP A 91 4.60 13.15 -6.93
N ALA A 92 5.41 13.30 -5.88
CA ALA A 92 6.63 12.52 -5.72
C ALA A 92 6.79 11.96 -4.31
N PHE A 93 7.39 10.78 -4.21
CA PHE A 93 7.77 10.18 -2.94
C PHE A 93 9.07 9.38 -3.10
N GLY A 94 9.99 9.52 -2.14
CA GLY A 94 11.26 8.79 -2.15
C GLY A 94 12.12 9.06 -3.40
N GLY A 95 12.01 10.25 -3.99
CA GLY A 95 12.69 10.62 -5.24
C GLY A 95 12.11 10.00 -6.51
N LYS A 96 10.96 9.33 -6.42
CA LYS A 96 10.22 8.80 -7.58
C LYS A 96 8.98 9.64 -7.85
N SER A 97 8.76 9.97 -9.12
CA SER A 97 7.46 10.49 -9.56
C SER A 97 6.39 9.43 -9.37
N GLN A 98 5.20 9.87 -8.99
CA GLN A 98 4.01 9.07 -8.75
C GLN A 98 2.85 9.67 -9.57
N LYS A 99 1.90 8.83 -9.96
CA LYS A 99 0.71 9.24 -10.71
C LYS A 99 -0.55 8.71 -10.02
N GLY A 100 -1.46 9.63 -9.71
CA GLY A 100 -2.67 9.36 -8.96
C GLY A 100 -2.38 8.94 -7.51
N TRP A 101 -3.46 8.68 -6.78
CA TRP A 101 -3.42 8.17 -5.40
C TRP A 101 -4.20 6.86 -5.24
N TYR A 102 -4.67 6.26 -6.34
CA TYR A 102 -5.47 5.03 -6.32
C TYR A 102 -4.84 3.85 -5.55
N LEU A 103 -3.51 3.73 -5.57
CA LEU A 103 -2.78 2.69 -4.82
C LEU A 103 -2.87 2.84 -3.30
N TYR A 104 -3.33 3.99 -2.81
CA TYR A 104 -3.42 4.30 -1.38
C TYR A 104 -4.88 4.38 -0.93
N HIS A 105 -5.84 4.11 -1.82
CA HIS A 105 -7.26 4.29 -1.56
C HIS A 105 -7.76 3.56 -0.31
N PRO A 106 -7.39 2.28 -0.04
CA PRO A 106 -7.81 1.63 1.21
C PRO A 106 -7.29 2.33 2.48
N LEU A 107 -6.05 2.83 2.46
CA LEU A 107 -5.47 3.56 3.60
C LEU A 107 -6.12 4.93 3.78
N ILE A 108 -6.45 5.63 2.69
CA ILE A 108 -7.16 6.91 2.71
C ILE A 108 -8.56 6.72 3.29
N CYS A 109 -9.29 5.73 2.79
CA CYS A 109 -10.61 5.32 3.30
C CYS A 109 -10.57 5.06 4.81
N ARG A 110 -9.59 4.28 5.27
CA ARG A 110 -9.40 4.02 6.70
C ARG A 110 -9.13 5.30 7.52
N LEU A 111 -8.31 6.21 6.99
CA LEU A 111 -7.94 7.46 7.64
C LEU A 111 -9.15 8.39 7.81
N ILE A 112 -9.99 8.52 6.78
CA ILE A 112 -11.15 9.42 6.80
C ILE A 112 -12.43 8.75 7.32
N GLY A 113 -12.38 7.44 7.60
CA GLY A 113 -13.47 6.69 8.24
C GLY A 113 -14.61 6.33 7.29
N ILE A 114 -14.32 6.01 6.03
CA ILE A 114 -15.32 5.60 5.04
C ILE A 114 -14.82 4.43 4.18
N GLU A 115 -15.73 3.71 3.50
CA GLU A 115 -15.41 2.57 2.60
C GLU A 115 -16.01 2.77 1.19
N THR A 116 -16.20 4.01 0.74
CA THR A 116 -16.79 4.35 -0.57
C THR A 116 -15.73 4.76 -1.59
N GLU A 117 -16.09 4.65 -2.87
CA GLU A 117 -15.26 5.10 -3.99
C GLU A 117 -15.12 6.63 -4.06
N ALA A 118 -14.11 7.08 -4.80
CA ALA A 118 -13.72 8.49 -4.90
C ALA A 118 -14.72 9.38 -5.66
N ASP A 119 -15.57 8.77 -6.47
CA ASP A 119 -16.66 9.40 -7.22
C ASP A 119 -17.92 9.60 -6.38
N ASN A 120 -17.92 9.12 -5.13
CA ASN A 120 -19.04 9.23 -4.21
C ASN A 120 -18.96 10.55 -3.41
N ASN A 121 -20.10 11.23 -3.26
CA ASN A 121 -20.22 12.46 -2.48
C ASN A 121 -19.90 12.23 -0.99
N ASP A 122 -20.19 11.04 -0.46
CA ASP A 122 -19.88 10.67 0.92
C ASP A 122 -18.36 10.61 1.16
N PHE A 123 -17.57 10.21 0.15
CA PHE A 123 -16.10 10.25 0.23
C PHE A 123 -15.60 11.69 0.36
N ALA A 124 -16.10 12.57 -0.50
CA ALA A 124 -15.72 13.99 -0.49
C ALA A 124 -16.14 14.68 0.81
N GLU A 125 -17.33 14.39 1.33
CA GLU A 125 -17.78 14.90 2.62
C GLU A 125 -16.91 14.39 3.79
N ALA A 126 -16.61 13.09 3.83
CA ALA A 126 -15.72 12.51 4.84
C ALA A 126 -14.32 13.14 4.79
N LEU A 127 -13.80 13.35 3.58
CA LEU A 127 -12.52 14.01 3.39
C LEU A 127 -12.56 15.48 3.85
N ALA A 128 -13.63 16.21 3.58
CA ALA A 128 -13.81 17.58 4.06
C ALA A 128 -13.82 17.67 5.59
N ARG A 129 -14.52 16.74 6.28
CA ARG A 129 -14.49 16.64 7.74
C ARG A 129 -13.08 16.35 8.26
N TRP A 130 -12.37 15.43 7.63
CA TRP A 130 -10.98 15.12 7.99
C TRP A 130 -10.05 16.33 7.77
N GLN A 131 -10.14 17.00 6.62
CA GLN A 131 -9.37 18.21 6.30
C GLN A 131 -9.55 19.28 7.39
N LYS A 132 -10.81 19.55 7.79
CA LYS A 132 -11.12 20.45 8.90
C LYS A 132 -10.41 20.05 10.20
N SER A 133 -10.40 18.75 10.52
CA SER A 133 -9.80 18.24 11.76
C SER A 133 -8.27 18.40 11.82
N VAL A 134 -7.61 18.48 10.66
CA VAL A 134 -6.15 18.69 10.55
C VAL A 134 -5.77 20.12 10.15
N GLY A 135 -6.73 21.05 10.16
CA GLY A 135 -6.49 22.47 9.86
C GLY A 135 -6.33 22.80 8.38
N LEU A 136 -6.75 21.92 7.47
CA LEU A 136 -6.82 22.18 6.03
C LEU A 136 -8.18 22.77 5.62
N PRO A 137 -8.25 23.51 4.49
CA PRO A 137 -9.53 23.91 3.90
C PRO A 137 -10.44 22.69 3.62
N PRO A 138 -11.69 22.66 4.12
CA PRO A 138 -12.55 21.47 4.06
C PRO A 138 -13.35 21.38 2.75
N HIS A 139 -12.66 21.38 1.60
CA HIS A 139 -13.31 21.34 0.28
C HIS A 139 -13.58 19.91 -0.23
N GLY A 140 -13.13 18.87 0.47
CA GLY A 140 -13.41 17.48 0.12
C GLY A 140 -12.68 16.98 -1.13
N ILE A 141 -11.59 17.64 -1.53
CA ILE A 141 -10.78 17.26 -2.71
C ILE A 141 -9.44 16.72 -2.23
N LEU A 142 -9.06 15.52 -2.67
CA LEU A 142 -7.75 14.92 -2.40
C LEU A 142 -6.73 15.37 -3.46
N ASP A 143 -6.25 16.59 -3.28
CA ASP A 143 -5.19 17.22 -4.08
C ASP A 143 -3.79 16.98 -3.49
N GLU A 144 -2.78 17.62 -4.09
CA GLU A 144 -1.39 17.48 -3.69
C GLU A 144 -1.14 17.93 -2.24
N ALA A 145 -1.71 19.07 -1.83
CA ALA A 145 -1.55 19.60 -0.48
C ALA A 145 -2.17 18.66 0.55
N THR A 146 -3.37 18.16 0.27
CA THR A 146 -4.06 17.20 1.14
C THR A 146 -3.30 15.89 1.23
N LEU A 147 -2.82 15.35 0.10
CA LEU A 147 -2.03 14.12 0.06
C LEU A 147 -0.69 14.28 0.80
N ALA A 148 -0.02 15.43 0.70
CA ALA A 148 1.23 15.68 1.41
C ALA A 148 1.06 15.63 2.94
N VAL A 149 -0.05 16.16 3.47
CA VAL A 149 -0.38 16.04 4.90
C VAL A 149 -0.65 14.59 5.29
N ILE A 150 -1.43 13.86 4.50
CA ILE A 150 -1.68 12.42 4.73
C ILE A 150 -0.37 11.63 4.77
N VAL A 151 0.52 11.83 3.79
CA VAL A 151 1.81 11.15 3.71
C VAL A 151 2.69 11.50 4.91
N THR A 152 2.69 12.76 5.35
CA THR A 152 3.41 13.20 6.55
C THR A 152 2.90 12.46 7.79
N MET A 153 1.58 12.35 7.94
CA MET A 153 0.97 11.60 9.05
C MET A 153 1.35 10.11 9.02
N TRP A 154 1.25 9.44 7.86
CA TRP A 154 1.65 8.04 7.73
C TRP A 154 3.13 7.82 8.06
N GLN A 155 4.02 8.71 7.61
CA GLN A 155 5.44 8.65 7.98
C GLN A 155 5.67 8.89 9.47
N SER A 156 4.91 9.80 10.08
CA SER A 156 4.99 10.08 11.51
C SER A 156 4.54 8.89 12.37
N ASN A 157 3.67 8.02 11.86
CA ASN A 157 3.17 6.84 12.55
C ASN A 157 4.09 5.61 12.43
N ARG A 158 5.19 5.71 11.69
CA ARG A 158 6.16 4.62 11.56
C ARG A 158 6.93 4.35 12.85
N LEU A 159 7.43 3.14 12.97
CA LEU A 159 8.31 2.69 14.04
C LEU A 159 9.47 3.66 14.22
N LYS A 160 9.65 4.14 15.46
CA LYS A 160 10.72 5.07 15.82
C LYS A 160 12.02 4.36 16.21
N LYS A 161 11.94 3.12 16.71
CA LYS A 161 13.12 2.28 16.99
C LYS A 161 13.88 2.02 15.68
N ARG A 162 15.18 2.28 15.67
CA ARG A 162 16.08 2.05 14.51
C ARG A 162 17.26 1.12 14.80
N GLY A 163 17.46 0.78 16.08
CA GLY A 163 18.55 -0.10 16.52
C GLY A 163 18.36 -1.54 16.03
N GLU A 164 19.47 -2.23 15.80
CA GLU A 164 19.44 -3.67 15.54
C GLU A 164 19.04 -4.42 16.81
N ALA A 165 18.14 -5.38 16.67
CA ALA A 165 17.69 -6.20 17.79
C ALA A 165 18.83 -7.04 18.35
N GLN A 166 18.87 -7.14 19.67
CA GLN A 166 19.79 -8.02 20.37
C GLN A 166 19.29 -9.47 20.29
N PRO A 167 20.18 -10.49 20.31
CA PRO A 167 19.79 -11.89 20.19
C PRO A 167 18.74 -12.35 21.23
N ASN A 168 18.74 -11.77 22.43
CA ASN A 168 17.76 -12.08 23.48
C ASN A 168 16.37 -11.49 23.20
N GLU A 169 16.26 -10.41 22.42
CA GLU A 169 14.99 -9.83 21.96
C GLU A 169 14.34 -10.65 20.84
N LEU A 170 15.10 -11.54 20.19
CA LEU A 170 14.66 -12.33 19.05
C LEU A 170 14.24 -13.76 19.47
N GLN A 171 13.36 -14.33 18.67
CA GLN A 171 13.05 -15.76 18.65
C GLN A 171 12.94 -16.27 17.22
N ILE A 172 13.07 -17.58 17.03
CA ILE A 172 12.84 -18.23 15.73
C ILE A 172 11.33 -18.46 15.59
N GLY A 173 10.68 -17.82 14.61
CA GLY A 173 9.26 -18.07 14.30
C GLY A 173 9.08 -19.43 13.63
N SER A 174 7.93 -20.09 13.85
CA SER A 174 7.61 -21.40 13.27
C SER A 174 7.73 -21.39 11.74
N ILE A 175 8.30 -22.45 11.14
CA ILE A 175 8.43 -22.55 9.68
C ILE A 175 7.08 -22.49 8.97
N ALA A 176 6.00 -22.94 9.62
CA ALA A 176 4.65 -22.91 9.08
C ALA A 176 4.10 -21.48 8.91
N ASP A 177 4.62 -20.50 9.66
CA ASP A 177 4.20 -19.10 9.56
C ASP A 177 4.95 -18.34 8.44
N PHE A 178 5.97 -18.95 7.81
CA PHE A 178 6.75 -18.33 6.75
C PHE A 178 6.27 -18.76 5.37
N TYR A 179 6.27 -17.81 4.43
CA TYR A 179 5.83 -18.01 3.05
C TYR A 179 6.71 -19.04 2.31
N ASP A 180 8.02 -18.97 2.54
CA ASP A 180 9.00 -19.94 2.05
C ASP A 180 9.34 -20.94 3.16
N VAL A 181 8.86 -22.18 2.99
CA VAL A 181 9.07 -23.29 3.95
C VAL A 181 10.50 -23.85 3.92
N SER A 182 11.36 -23.38 3.00
CA SER A 182 12.78 -23.71 2.96
C SER A 182 13.64 -22.67 3.70
N ARG A 183 13.02 -21.61 4.23
CA ARG A 183 13.74 -20.49 4.83
C ARG A 183 14.50 -20.89 6.10
N PRO A 184 15.82 -20.63 6.17
CA PRO A 184 16.64 -21.07 7.30
C PRO A 184 16.35 -20.26 8.56
N ASP A 185 16.66 -20.84 9.73
CA ASP A 185 16.35 -20.32 11.07
C ASP A 185 16.82 -18.87 11.28
N GLU A 186 18.02 -18.53 10.81
CA GLU A 186 18.58 -17.18 10.92
C GLU A 186 17.78 -16.12 10.15
N LEU A 187 17.03 -16.51 9.13
CA LEU A 187 16.14 -15.63 8.36
C LEU A 187 14.69 -15.70 8.84
N ARG A 188 14.39 -16.54 9.83
CA ARG A 188 13.08 -16.66 10.50
C ARG A 188 13.06 -16.03 11.89
N GLN A 189 14.10 -15.28 12.23
CA GLN A 189 14.13 -14.52 13.47
C GLN A 189 13.10 -13.39 13.43
N VAL A 190 12.39 -13.21 14.54
CA VAL A 190 11.39 -12.15 14.75
C VAL A 190 11.55 -11.65 16.18
N GLU A 191 11.30 -10.37 16.43
CA GLU A 191 11.23 -9.85 17.79
C GLU A 191 10.05 -10.48 18.55
N ARG A 192 10.25 -10.82 19.83
CA ARG A 192 9.33 -11.67 20.60
C ARG A 192 7.91 -11.11 20.70
N GLU A 193 7.77 -9.83 21.04
CA GLU A 193 6.46 -9.18 21.17
C GLU A 193 5.77 -9.04 19.81
N THR A 194 6.55 -8.69 18.78
CA THR A 194 6.10 -8.61 17.38
C THR A 194 5.51 -9.94 16.93
N TYR A 195 6.19 -11.05 17.20
CA TYR A 195 5.71 -12.37 16.82
C TYR A 195 4.46 -12.79 17.61
N ALA A 196 4.41 -12.48 18.91
CA ALA A 196 3.20 -12.73 19.70
C ALA A 196 2.00 -11.91 19.19
N ALA A 197 2.21 -10.64 18.84
CA ALA A 197 1.20 -9.77 18.24
C ALA A 197 0.76 -10.29 16.87
N TYR A 198 1.70 -10.75 16.04
CA TYR A 198 1.42 -11.40 14.77
C TYR A 198 0.50 -12.61 14.95
N LYS A 199 0.80 -13.52 15.88
CA LYS A 199 -0.05 -14.70 16.12
C LYS A 199 -1.47 -14.31 16.55
N LYS A 200 -1.62 -13.31 17.43
CA LYS A 200 -2.96 -12.77 17.80
C LYS A 200 -3.71 -12.20 16.60
N MET A 201 -3.01 -11.49 15.71
CA MET A 201 -3.59 -10.96 14.47
C MET A 201 -4.03 -12.09 13.53
N ILE A 202 -3.24 -13.17 13.40
CA ILE A 202 -3.61 -14.34 12.60
C ILE A 202 -4.85 -15.03 13.15
N MET A 203 -4.94 -15.25 14.46
CA MET A 203 -6.14 -15.85 15.08
C MET A 203 -7.40 -15.04 14.77
N ALA A 204 -7.31 -13.70 14.87
CA ALA A 204 -8.43 -12.83 14.54
C ALA A 204 -8.80 -12.85 13.05
N ALA A 205 -7.81 -13.00 12.16
CA ALA A 205 -8.06 -13.15 10.72
C ALA A 205 -8.74 -14.49 10.40
N ILE A 206 -8.31 -15.59 11.01
CA ILE A 206 -8.94 -16.93 10.86
C ILE A 206 -10.38 -16.95 11.38
N ALA A 207 -10.65 -16.21 12.45
CA ALA A 207 -12.00 -16.04 12.98
C ALA A 207 -12.92 -15.27 12.02
N ASP A 208 -12.36 -14.38 11.20
CA ASP A 208 -13.12 -13.63 10.19
C ASP A 208 -13.39 -14.50 8.94
N LYS A 209 -14.53 -15.17 8.94
CA LYS A 209 -14.93 -16.09 7.85
C LYS A 209 -15.11 -15.40 6.49
N SER A 210 -15.18 -14.06 6.43
CA SER A 210 -15.21 -13.34 5.15
C SER A 210 -13.88 -13.45 4.37
N LEU A 211 -12.78 -13.79 5.05
CA LEU A 211 -11.47 -13.95 4.41
C LEU A 211 -11.27 -15.31 3.74
N ASN A 212 -12.09 -16.31 4.08
CA ASN A 212 -11.98 -17.68 3.57
C ASN A 212 -10.55 -18.25 3.65
N LEU A 213 -9.85 -17.99 4.77
CA LEU A 213 -8.52 -18.53 5.02
C LEU A 213 -8.59 -20.01 5.37
N ALA A 214 -7.69 -20.81 4.81
CA ALA A 214 -7.55 -22.21 5.23
C ALA A 214 -6.82 -22.28 6.58
N ASP A 215 -7.43 -22.92 7.57
CA ASP A 215 -6.89 -23.14 8.91
C ASP A 215 -6.75 -24.64 9.25
N ASN A 216 -5.98 -24.96 10.28
CA ASN A 216 -5.72 -26.34 10.73
C ASN A 216 -6.62 -26.81 11.89
N GLY A 217 -7.66 -26.04 12.24
CA GLY A 217 -8.54 -26.29 13.38
C GLY A 217 -7.96 -25.93 14.75
N LYS A 218 -6.78 -25.29 14.82
CA LYS A 218 -6.11 -24.87 16.06
C LYS A 218 -5.76 -23.38 16.08
N ASP A 219 -6.59 -22.56 15.44
CA ASP A 219 -6.36 -21.12 15.26
C ASP A 219 -5.03 -20.76 14.56
N GLU A 220 -4.55 -21.66 13.70
CA GLU A 220 -3.36 -21.47 12.88
C GLU A 220 -3.68 -21.70 11.39
N LEU A 221 -2.93 -21.00 10.53
CA LEU A 221 -3.06 -21.16 9.08
C LEU A 221 -2.66 -22.59 8.67
N ALA A 222 -3.41 -23.16 7.74
CA ALA A 222 -3.07 -24.45 7.17
C ALA A 222 -1.72 -24.37 6.41
N PRO A 223 -0.94 -25.46 6.31
CA PRO A 223 0.33 -25.45 5.61
C PRO A 223 0.26 -24.95 4.15
N GLY A 224 -0.86 -25.18 3.46
CA GLY A 224 -1.10 -24.74 2.09
C GLY A 224 -1.59 -23.29 1.95
N GLU A 225 -2.08 -22.67 3.02
CA GLU A 225 -2.48 -21.26 3.00
C GLU A 225 -1.24 -20.38 2.78
N LYS A 226 -1.36 -19.34 1.96
CA LYS A 226 -0.25 -18.41 1.69
C LYS A 226 -0.51 -17.04 2.27
N PHE A 227 -1.77 -16.59 2.31
CA PHE A 227 -2.11 -15.29 2.84
C PHE A 227 -1.69 -15.17 4.29
N LEU A 228 -1.25 -13.97 4.65
CA LEU A 228 -0.78 -13.61 5.98
C LEU A 228 0.50 -14.32 6.46
N LYS A 229 1.13 -15.17 5.63
CA LYS A 229 2.45 -15.73 5.95
C LYS A 229 3.55 -14.66 5.85
N ILE A 230 4.54 -14.80 6.71
CA ILE A 230 5.71 -13.92 6.77
C ILE A 230 6.63 -14.25 5.58
N VAL A 231 6.78 -13.31 4.66
CA VAL A 231 7.79 -13.36 3.61
C VAL A 231 9.11 -12.77 4.07
N SER A 232 9.15 -11.87 5.07
CA SER A 232 10.41 -11.46 5.71
C SER A 232 10.20 -10.85 7.09
N ALA A 233 11.20 -10.98 7.97
CA ALA A 233 11.16 -10.44 9.34
C ALA A 233 12.51 -9.81 9.73
N PHE A 234 13.20 -10.28 10.78
CA PHE A 234 14.51 -9.73 11.15
C PHE A 234 15.54 -9.91 10.01
N ARG A 235 16.33 -8.87 9.77
CA ARG A 235 17.50 -8.90 8.91
C ARG A 235 18.67 -8.26 9.65
N SER A 236 19.78 -8.97 9.78
CA SER A 236 20.98 -8.35 10.33
C SER A 236 21.56 -7.31 9.37
N LYS A 237 22.31 -6.33 9.89
CA LYS A 237 23.01 -5.35 9.04
C LYS A 237 23.98 -6.01 8.06
N ASN A 238 24.65 -7.07 8.49
CA ASN A 238 25.58 -7.85 7.66
C ASN A 238 24.84 -8.52 6.51
N TYR A 239 23.71 -9.19 6.77
CA TYR A 239 22.90 -9.79 5.74
C TYR A 239 22.36 -8.74 4.74
N GLN A 240 21.91 -7.60 5.25
CA GLN A 240 21.47 -6.47 4.41
C GLN A 240 22.58 -5.91 3.52
N ALA A 241 23.83 -5.88 4.00
CA ALA A 241 24.98 -5.50 3.19
C ALA A 241 25.25 -6.52 2.07
N GLN A 242 25.15 -7.82 2.36
CA GLN A 242 25.30 -8.88 1.36
C GLN A 242 24.23 -8.80 0.26
N LEU A 243 22.97 -8.56 0.62
CA LEU A 243 21.89 -8.35 -0.35
C LEU A 243 22.16 -7.17 -1.28
N ARG A 244 22.74 -6.08 -0.77
CA ARG A 244 23.10 -4.91 -1.59
C ARG A 244 24.17 -5.22 -2.62
N ILE A 245 25.17 -6.01 -2.23
CA ILE A 245 26.22 -6.46 -3.15
C ILE A 245 25.63 -7.35 -4.23
N ALA A 246 24.72 -8.26 -3.86
CA ALA A 246 24.10 -9.20 -4.80
C ALA A 246 23.06 -8.55 -5.72
N SER A 247 22.55 -7.35 -5.40
CA SER A 247 21.50 -6.64 -6.14
C SER A 247 21.91 -5.19 -6.46
N PRO A 248 22.93 -4.97 -7.31
CA PRO A 248 23.50 -3.64 -7.56
C PRO A 248 22.52 -2.63 -8.16
N ASN A 249 21.46 -3.11 -8.82
CA ASN A 249 20.41 -2.28 -9.44
C ASN A 249 19.17 -2.07 -8.55
N SER A 250 19.17 -2.61 -7.31
CA SER A 250 18.11 -2.30 -6.36
C SER A 250 18.21 -0.83 -5.96
N GLY A 251 17.21 -0.02 -6.32
CA GLY A 251 17.24 1.42 -6.04
C GLY A 251 17.42 1.72 -4.54
N ARG A 252 17.79 2.96 -4.19
CA ARG A 252 17.98 3.42 -2.79
C ARG A 252 16.81 3.09 -1.83
N ALA A 253 15.61 2.90 -2.36
CA ALA A 253 14.42 2.49 -1.61
C ALA A 253 14.35 0.96 -1.32
N GLY A 254 14.97 0.11 -2.15
CA GLY A 254 14.88 -1.34 -2.05
C GLY A 254 15.76 -1.96 -0.97
N LEU A 255 16.85 -1.29 -0.58
CA LEU A 255 17.75 -1.75 0.47
C LEU A 255 18.19 -0.58 1.35
N ALA A 256 17.27 -0.12 2.20
CA ALA A 256 17.49 0.98 3.13
C ALA A 256 18.74 0.76 4.01
N VAL A 257 19.52 1.83 4.20
CA VAL A 257 20.67 1.83 5.13
C VAL A 257 20.21 1.65 6.58
N ASN A 258 19.01 2.15 6.91
CA ASN A 258 18.36 2.01 8.20
C ASN A 258 17.01 1.30 8.02
N SER A 259 17.05 -0.01 7.82
CA SER A 259 15.84 -0.81 7.61
C SER A 259 15.09 -1.05 8.94
N PRO A 260 13.76 -0.87 8.99
CA PRO A 260 12.96 -1.30 10.14
C PRO A 260 13.14 -2.78 10.48
N HIS A 261 13.48 -3.64 9.51
CA HIS A 261 13.75 -5.06 9.74
C HIS A 261 14.93 -5.32 10.68
N PHE A 262 15.85 -4.37 10.85
CA PHE A 262 16.93 -4.53 11.83
C PHE A 262 16.40 -4.66 13.25
N THR A 263 15.24 -4.10 13.53
CA THR A 263 14.64 -4.15 14.87
C THR A 263 13.95 -5.49 15.16
N GLY A 264 13.77 -6.36 14.15
CA GLY A 264 12.92 -7.54 14.24
C GLY A 264 11.41 -7.24 14.37
N ARG A 265 11.03 -5.94 14.38
CA ARG A 265 9.65 -5.47 14.54
C ARG A 265 8.94 -5.15 13.22
N ALA A 266 9.61 -5.33 12.08
CA ALA A 266 9.00 -5.16 10.76
C ALA A 266 8.80 -6.52 10.10
N LEU A 267 7.60 -6.73 9.57
CA LEU A 267 7.19 -7.93 8.85
C LEU A 267 6.79 -7.58 7.42
N ASP A 268 7.38 -8.27 6.46
CA ASP A 268 6.80 -8.37 5.13
C ASP A 268 5.83 -9.54 5.14
N ILE A 269 4.54 -9.27 4.96
CA ILE A 269 3.43 -10.21 5.04
C ILE A 269 2.85 -10.43 3.64
N TYR A 270 2.62 -11.68 3.26
CA TYR A 270 2.03 -11.99 1.97
C TYR A 270 0.55 -11.61 1.92
N VAL A 271 0.21 -10.68 1.02
CA VAL A 271 -1.15 -10.16 0.82
C VAL A 271 -1.65 -10.38 -0.61
N GLY A 272 -0.96 -11.22 -1.40
CA GLY A 272 -1.26 -11.49 -2.81
C GLY A 272 -0.21 -10.94 -3.79
N GLY A 273 -0.41 -11.22 -5.07
CA GLY A 273 0.51 -10.82 -6.14
C GLY A 273 1.91 -11.44 -6.02
N GLU A 274 2.88 -10.76 -6.61
CA GLU A 274 4.31 -11.05 -6.47
C GLU A 274 4.82 -10.51 -5.12
N PRO A 275 5.43 -11.36 -4.26
CA PRO A 275 5.95 -10.93 -2.98
C PRO A 275 6.98 -9.80 -3.12
N VAL A 276 6.92 -8.82 -2.23
CA VAL A 276 7.89 -7.72 -2.07
C VAL A 276 8.23 -6.89 -3.33
N SER A 277 7.40 -6.96 -4.38
CA SER A 277 7.59 -6.20 -5.62
C SER A 277 6.91 -4.83 -5.57
N THR A 278 7.69 -3.77 -5.79
CA THR A 278 7.23 -2.36 -5.79
C THR A 278 6.62 -1.89 -7.11
N GLN A 279 6.42 -2.78 -8.08
CA GLN A 279 5.76 -2.43 -9.33
C GLN A 279 4.30 -2.01 -9.07
N ASP A 280 3.86 -0.91 -9.66
CA ASP A 280 2.52 -0.37 -9.39
C ASP A 280 1.40 -1.35 -9.78
N GLY A 281 1.57 -2.10 -10.88
CA GLY A 281 0.62 -3.17 -11.25
C GLY A 281 0.52 -4.27 -10.19
N ASN A 282 1.64 -4.64 -9.57
CA ASN A 282 1.65 -5.61 -8.47
C ASN A 282 0.99 -5.04 -7.21
N ARG A 283 1.32 -3.80 -6.86
CA ARG A 283 0.71 -3.10 -5.72
C ARG A 283 -0.81 -2.98 -5.90
N LEU A 284 -1.29 -2.74 -7.13
CA LEU A 284 -2.71 -2.70 -7.45
C LEU A 284 -3.40 -4.04 -7.19
N VAL A 285 -2.77 -5.17 -7.54
CA VAL A 285 -3.29 -6.51 -7.20
C VAL A 285 -3.36 -6.66 -5.68
N GLN A 286 -2.29 -6.32 -4.97
CA GLN A 286 -2.20 -6.47 -3.51
C GLN A 286 -3.25 -5.65 -2.77
N ILE A 287 -3.44 -4.37 -3.13
CA ILE A 287 -4.38 -3.50 -2.40
C ILE A 287 -5.85 -3.89 -2.61
N ASN A 288 -6.13 -4.71 -3.62
CA ASN A 288 -7.46 -5.19 -3.93
C ASN A 288 -7.79 -6.55 -3.29
N THR A 289 -6.84 -7.20 -2.63
CA THR A 289 -7.15 -8.46 -1.94
C THR A 289 -7.99 -8.21 -0.68
N PRO A 290 -8.93 -9.12 -0.34
CA PRO A 290 -9.68 -9.06 0.91
C PRO A 290 -8.75 -9.01 2.14
N VAL A 291 -7.65 -9.76 2.09
CA VAL A 291 -6.66 -9.85 3.16
C VAL A 291 -5.96 -8.51 3.41
N TYR A 292 -5.51 -7.81 2.38
CA TYR A 292 -4.90 -6.49 2.57
C TYR A 292 -5.90 -5.49 3.18
N ARG A 293 -7.12 -5.46 2.67
CA ARG A 293 -8.19 -4.56 3.17
C ARG A 293 -8.51 -4.86 4.63
N TRP A 294 -8.52 -6.13 5.01
CA TRP A 294 -8.69 -6.55 6.40
C TRP A 294 -7.53 -6.08 7.28
N LEU A 295 -6.28 -6.19 6.83
CA LEU A 295 -5.13 -5.68 7.57
C LEU A 295 -5.22 -4.16 7.78
N VAL A 296 -5.55 -3.40 6.74
CA VAL A 296 -5.75 -1.94 6.84
C VAL A 296 -6.79 -1.58 7.90
N LYS A 297 -7.86 -2.37 8.02
CA LYS A 297 -8.93 -2.16 9.00
C LYS A 297 -8.56 -2.61 10.42
N ASN A 298 -7.83 -3.72 10.55
CA ASN A 298 -7.72 -4.45 11.82
C ASN A 298 -6.32 -4.52 12.42
N ALA A 299 -5.25 -4.45 11.62
CA ALA A 299 -3.87 -4.71 12.09
C ALA A 299 -3.44 -3.73 13.20
N GLY A 300 -3.96 -2.50 13.18
CA GLY A 300 -3.72 -1.50 14.23
C GLY A 300 -4.18 -1.95 15.63
N LYS A 301 -5.21 -2.81 15.74
CA LYS A 301 -5.68 -3.38 17.02
C LYS A 301 -4.62 -4.29 17.67
N PHE A 302 -3.66 -4.75 16.88
CA PHE A 302 -2.55 -5.61 17.30
C PHE A 302 -1.21 -4.85 17.32
N GLY A 303 -1.23 -3.52 17.21
CA GLY A 303 -0.02 -2.68 17.24
C GLY A 303 0.74 -2.60 15.92
N PHE A 304 0.21 -3.13 14.81
CA PHE A 304 0.85 -3.01 13.50
C PHE A 304 0.42 -1.73 12.77
N LYS A 305 1.39 -1.02 12.19
CA LYS A 305 1.20 0.16 11.34
C LYS A 305 1.74 -0.14 9.93
N PRO A 306 1.02 0.20 8.84
CA PRO A 306 1.48 -0.07 7.48
C PRO A 306 2.57 0.92 7.06
N TYR A 307 3.56 0.45 6.30
CA TYR A 307 4.35 1.36 5.46
C TYR A 307 3.60 1.60 4.17
N PHE A 308 3.01 2.80 4.04
CA PHE A 308 2.00 3.08 3.00
C PHE A 308 2.46 2.80 1.55
N TYR A 309 3.76 2.86 1.27
CA TYR A 309 4.30 2.59 -0.06
C TYR A 309 4.34 1.10 -0.40
N GLU A 310 4.40 0.22 0.59
CA GLU A 310 4.60 -1.22 0.40
C GLU A 310 3.46 -1.99 1.08
N PRO A 311 2.42 -2.45 0.33
CA PRO A 311 1.24 -3.10 0.90
C PRO A 311 1.53 -4.32 1.80
N TRP A 312 2.66 -4.97 1.58
CA TRP A 312 3.13 -6.11 2.38
C TRP A 312 3.88 -5.71 3.65
N HIS A 313 4.36 -4.47 3.81
CA HIS A 313 5.29 -4.09 4.88
C HIS A 313 4.55 -3.49 6.08
N TRP A 314 4.63 -4.17 7.22
CA TRP A 314 3.95 -3.82 8.46
C TRP A 314 4.94 -3.71 9.62
N GLU A 315 4.88 -2.60 10.34
CA GLU A 315 5.77 -2.31 11.45
C GLU A 315 5.01 -2.43 12.78
N TYR A 316 5.50 -3.26 13.70
CA TYR A 316 4.97 -3.37 15.05
C TYR A 316 5.44 -2.18 15.90
N ALA A 317 4.54 -1.24 16.10
CA ALA A 317 4.69 -0.02 16.87
C ALA A 317 3.43 0.14 17.75
N PRO A 318 3.33 -0.63 18.85
CA PRO A 318 2.23 -0.48 19.80
C PRO A 318 2.23 0.94 20.39
N GLU A 319 1.04 1.42 20.74
CA GLU A 319 0.83 2.76 21.34
C GLU A 319 1.39 2.86 22.76
#